data_AF-A0A7J4L0Q6-F1
#
_entry.id   AF-A0A7J4L0Q6-F1
#
_cell.length_a   1.000
_cell.length_b   1.000
_cell.length_c   1.000
_cell.angle_alpha   90.00
_cell.angle_beta   90.00
_cell.angle_gamma   90.00
#
_symmetry.space_group_name_H-M   'P 1'
#
loop_
_entity.id
_entity.type
_entity.pdbx_description
1 polymer ?
#
loop_
_entity_poly.entity_id
_entity_poly.type
_entity_poly.pdbx_seq_one_letter_code
_entity_poly.pdbx_strand_id
1 'polypeptide(L)'
;MFFQKTNCKSCGKRINKNHRYCYFCGASTRDGDYTFRENLDLSEINLPFPFGKIFDKLTKELAREMDKIWEEETGEARNKVERRGVSISISNKDGVPRIMINDPRKTEDQFAKRTKENLKRSASKEEIEHYSKFPREEARTDVKRFSDKVVYELALPGVRDPKKVFINKLQNSIEVKAFGDDKIYFKLIPMDMQIQGYSLKDERLTLELKD
;
A
#
# COMPACT_ATOMS: atom_id res chain seq x y z
N MET A 1 -14.78 -7.14 47.33
CA MET A 1 -13.59 -7.71 46.65
C MET A 1 -12.50 -6.66 46.61
N PHE A 2 -11.38 -6.88 47.29
CA PHE A 2 -10.24 -5.94 47.30
C PHE A 2 -9.38 -6.17 46.05
N PHE A 3 -9.31 -5.17 45.18
CA PHE A 3 -8.44 -5.23 44.00
C PHE A 3 -6.97 -5.11 44.40
N GLN A 4 -6.18 -6.16 44.16
CA GLN A 4 -4.74 -6.15 44.42
C GLN A 4 -4.03 -5.16 43.48
N LYS A 5 -3.35 -4.17 44.04
CA LYS A 5 -2.57 -3.17 43.27
C LYS A 5 -1.10 -3.56 43.20
N THR A 6 -0.42 -3.18 42.13
CA THR A 6 1.03 -3.32 41.91
C THR A 6 1.57 -2.05 41.27
N ASN A 7 2.88 -1.80 41.37
CA ASN A 7 3.52 -0.68 40.69
C ASN A 7 3.97 -1.10 39.29
N CYS A 8 3.76 -0.24 38.30
CA CYS A 8 4.29 -0.45 36.95
C CYS A 8 5.83 -0.36 36.98
N LYS A 9 6.52 -1.39 36.46
CA LYS A 9 7.99 -1.41 36.36
C LYS A 9 8.57 -0.31 35.46
N SER A 10 7.79 0.18 34.48
CA SER A 10 8.26 1.17 33.51
C SER A 10 8.08 2.63 33.98
N CYS A 11 6.97 2.97 34.66
CA CYS A 11 6.69 4.35 35.06
C CYS A 11 6.46 4.56 36.56
N GLY A 12 6.55 3.52 37.38
CA GLY A 12 6.39 3.58 38.84
C GLY A 12 4.97 3.80 39.35
N LYS A 13 3.99 4.06 38.47
CA LYS A 13 2.59 4.34 38.88
C LYS A 13 1.87 3.07 39.35
N ARG A 14 0.99 3.23 40.36
CA ARG A 14 0.14 2.16 40.90
C ARG A 14 -0.97 1.78 39.91
N ILE A 15 -1.04 0.50 39.57
CA ILE A 15 -2.03 -0.10 38.68
C ILE A 15 -2.61 -1.38 39.30
N ASN A 16 -3.76 -1.83 38.81
CA ASN A 16 -4.34 -3.10 39.25
C ASN A 16 -3.55 -4.27 38.64
N LYS A 17 -3.30 -5.32 39.42
CA LYS A 17 -2.58 -6.53 38.93
C LYS A 17 -3.30 -7.23 37.78
N ASN A 18 -4.61 -7.05 37.66
CA ASN A 18 -5.41 -7.69 36.60
C ASN A 18 -5.32 -6.97 35.24
N HIS A 19 -4.75 -5.77 35.17
CA HIS A 19 -4.57 -5.10 33.89
C HIS A 19 -3.33 -5.62 33.19
N ARG A 20 -3.48 -6.01 31.91
CA ARG A 20 -2.39 -6.50 31.05
C ARG A 20 -1.41 -5.39 30.64
N TYR A 21 -1.80 -4.13 30.79
CA TYR A 21 -1.03 -2.96 30.40
C TYR A 21 -1.24 -1.81 31.39
N CYS A 22 -0.21 -0.99 31.56
CA CYS A 22 -0.29 0.23 32.34
C CYS A 22 -1.05 1.31 31.57
N TYR A 23 -2.19 1.79 32.08
CA TYR A 23 -2.95 2.89 31.44
C TYR A 23 -2.19 4.22 31.34
N PHE A 24 -1.11 4.38 32.10
CA PHE A 24 -0.33 5.62 32.11
C PHE A 24 0.81 5.66 31.09
N CYS A 25 1.49 4.51 30.87
CA CYS A 25 2.66 4.46 29.97
C CYS A 25 2.57 3.39 28.88
N GLY A 26 1.53 2.55 28.88
CA GLY A 26 1.35 1.49 27.89
C GLY A 26 2.19 0.23 28.10
N ALA A 27 3.09 0.20 29.09
CA ALA A 27 3.95 -0.96 29.33
C ALA A 27 3.15 -2.20 29.77
N SER A 28 3.52 -3.37 29.24
CA SER A 28 2.99 -4.67 29.67
C SER A 28 3.33 -4.94 31.12
N THR A 29 2.43 -5.61 31.83
CA THR A 29 2.53 -5.92 33.26
C THR A 29 2.77 -7.40 33.54
N ARG A 30 2.69 -8.25 32.51
CA ARG A 30 2.99 -9.68 32.59
C ARG A 30 4.34 -9.95 31.91
N ASP A 31 5.25 -10.52 32.69
CA ASP A 31 6.44 -11.19 32.18
C ASP A 31 5.97 -12.56 31.67
N GLY A 32 5.77 -12.69 30.37
CA GLY A 32 5.24 -13.91 29.75
C GLY A 32 5.24 -13.78 28.23
N ASP A 33 6.04 -14.64 27.62
CA ASP A 33 6.55 -14.63 26.25
C ASP A 33 5.54 -14.50 25.11
N TYR A 34 6.15 -14.19 23.97
CA TYR A 34 5.65 -14.12 22.59
C TYR A 34 4.99 -12.79 22.23
N THR A 35 5.76 -11.95 21.53
CA THR A 35 5.38 -11.45 20.20
C THR A 35 6.48 -10.54 19.63
N PHE A 36 7.16 -11.07 18.60
CA PHE A 36 7.56 -10.35 17.37
C PHE A 36 8.52 -9.14 17.45
N ARG A 37 8.91 -8.67 18.64
CA ARG A 37 9.78 -7.49 18.79
C ARG A 37 11.27 -7.77 18.64
N GLU A 38 11.73 -9.01 18.75
CA GLU A 38 13.16 -9.30 18.84
C GLU A 38 13.83 -9.68 17.51
N ASN A 39 13.08 -9.83 16.41
CA ASN A 39 13.66 -10.10 15.08
C ASN A 39 13.35 -9.02 14.03
N LEU A 40 12.83 -7.87 14.46
CA LEU A 40 12.75 -6.69 13.62
C LEU A 40 13.71 -5.66 14.20
N ASP A 41 14.97 -5.79 13.79
CA ASP A 41 15.96 -4.73 13.97
C ASP A 41 15.56 -3.55 13.07
N LEU A 42 14.60 -2.76 13.55
CA LEU A 42 14.12 -1.52 12.94
C LEU A 42 14.93 -0.32 13.43
N SER A 43 16.10 -0.56 14.04
CA SER A 43 16.97 0.50 14.55
C SER A 43 17.54 1.40 13.44
N GLU A 44 17.46 0.98 12.17
CA GLU A 44 17.82 1.80 11.01
C GLU A 44 16.65 2.57 10.38
N ILE A 45 15.40 2.36 10.83
CA ILE A 45 14.26 3.12 10.31
C ILE A 45 14.12 4.41 11.12
N ASN A 46 14.94 5.40 10.76
CA ASN A 46 14.82 6.77 11.24
C ASN A 46 13.64 7.46 10.54
N LEU A 47 12.41 7.05 10.88
CA LEU A 47 11.20 7.75 10.46
C LEU A 47 11.00 8.98 11.35
N PRO A 48 11.05 10.20 10.80
CA PRO A 48 10.71 11.40 11.56
C PRO A 48 9.24 11.33 11.98
N PHE A 49 9.04 11.37 13.30
CA PHE A 49 7.74 11.33 13.96
C PHE A 49 6.84 12.50 13.53
N PRO A 50 5.50 12.28 13.45
CA PRO A 50 4.71 11.77 14.57
C PRO A 50 3.70 10.65 14.22
N PHE A 51 4.18 9.49 13.74
CA PHE A 51 3.29 8.35 13.37
C PHE A 51 3.04 7.30 14.47
N GLY A 52 3.78 7.31 15.58
CA GLY A 52 3.73 6.22 16.58
C GLY A 52 2.33 5.89 17.13
N LYS A 53 1.45 6.87 17.28
CA LYS A 53 0.10 6.64 17.85
C LYS A 53 -0.94 6.15 16.84
N ILE A 54 -0.70 6.35 15.55
CA ILE A 54 -1.59 5.92 14.47
C ILE A 54 -1.32 4.45 14.14
N PHE A 55 -0.04 4.05 14.20
CA PHE A 55 0.38 2.69 13.92
C PHE A 55 -0.14 1.69 14.96
N ASP A 56 -0.20 2.07 16.24
CA ASP A 56 -0.70 1.19 17.32
C ASP A 56 -2.19 0.81 17.16
N LYS A 57 -3.00 1.64 16.51
CA LYS A 57 -4.40 1.30 16.22
C LYS A 57 -4.53 0.43 14.97
N LEU A 58 -3.79 0.76 13.92
CA LEU A 58 -3.74 0.02 12.66
C LEU A 58 -3.23 -1.41 12.85
N THR A 59 -2.12 -1.56 13.56
CA THR A 59 -1.54 -2.88 13.87
C THR A 59 -2.46 -3.73 14.74
N LYS A 60 -3.21 -3.11 15.66
CA LYS A 60 -4.15 -3.81 16.54
C LYS A 60 -5.40 -4.29 15.83
N GLU A 61 -5.86 -3.57 14.80
CA GLU A 61 -6.95 -4.03 13.93
C GLU A 61 -6.46 -5.09 12.95
N LEU A 62 -5.27 -4.90 12.35
CA LEU A 62 -4.65 -5.85 11.44
C LEU A 62 -4.35 -7.19 12.12
N ALA A 63 -3.79 -7.18 13.33
CA ALA A 63 -3.51 -8.40 14.09
C ALA A 63 -4.81 -9.17 14.40
N ARG A 64 -5.89 -8.45 14.72
CA ARG A 64 -7.21 -9.06 14.98
C ARG A 64 -7.85 -9.66 13.74
N GLU A 65 -7.62 -9.09 12.57
CA GLU A 65 -8.10 -9.66 11.30
C GLU A 65 -7.25 -10.85 10.86
N MET A 66 -5.93 -10.80 11.05
CA MET A 66 -5.04 -11.91 10.71
C MET A 66 -5.25 -13.12 11.63
N ASP A 67 -5.45 -12.92 12.93
CA ASP A 67 -5.76 -14.02 13.87
C ASP A 67 -7.07 -14.72 13.48
N LYS A 68 -8.07 -13.98 12.99
CA LYS A 68 -9.34 -14.56 12.50
C LYS A 68 -9.18 -15.37 11.21
N ILE A 69 -8.34 -14.89 10.28
CA ILE A 69 -8.07 -15.58 9.01
C ILE A 69 -7.30 -16.89 9.28
N TRP A 70 -6.36 -16.88 10.24
CA TRP A 70 -5.59 -18.07 10.59
C TRP A 70 -6.38 -19.11 11.39
N GLU A 71 -7.34 -18.68 12.22
CA GLU A 71 -8.25 -19.62 12.90
C GLU A 71 -9.25 -20.29 11.94
N GLU A 72 -9.63 -19.63 10.82
CA GLU A 72 -10.57 -20.18 9.83
C GLU A 72 -9.92 -21.14 8.81
N GLU A 73 -8.60 -21.12 8.61
CA GLU A 73 -7.90 -21.98 7.64
C GLU A 73 -7.62 -23.42 8.10
N THR A 74 -7.99 -23.79 9.34
CA THR A 74 -7.81 -25.17 9.86
C THR A 74 -9.08 -26.01 9.91
N GLY A 75 -10.21 -25.52 9.38
CA GLY A 75 -11.47 -26.25 9.29
C GLY A 75 -11.92 -26.49 7.84
N GLU A 76 -11.95 -27.76 7.42
CA GLU A 76 -12.47 -28.16 6.11
C GLU A 76 -13.98 -27.87 5.95
N ALA A 77 -14.38 -27.05 4.97
CA ALA A 77 -15.64 -27.25 4.23
C ALA A 77 -15.70 -26.42 2.93
N ARG A 78 -16.06 -27.12 1.86
CA ARG A 78 -16.18 -26.68 0.47
C ARG A 78 -17.13 -25.48 0.29
N ASN A 79 -16.66 -24.42 -0.35
CA ASN A 79 -17.50 -23.56 -1.17
C ASN A 79 -16.82 -23.25 -2.52
N LYS A 80 -17.63 -23.39 -3.56
CA LYS A 80 -17.26 -23.40 -4.98
C LYS A 80 -16.86 -21.98 -5.40
N VAL A 81 -15.57 -21.65 -5.29
CA VAL A 81 -15.02 -20.43 -5.88
C VAL A 81 -15.13 -20.56 -7.39
N GLU A 82 -15.90 -19.68 -8.04
CA GLU A 82 -15.90 -19.53 -9.49
C GLU A 82 -14.49 -19.14 -9.95
N ARG A 83 -13.72 -20.14 -10.40
CA ARG A 83 -12.41 -19.91 -11.00
C ARG A 83 -12.62 -19.21 -12.34
N ARG A 84 -12.46 -17.89 -12.37
CA ARG A 84 -12.16 -17.13 -13.60
C ARG A 84 -10.74 -17.50 -14.04
N GLY A 85 -10.60 -18.71 -14.57
CA GLY A 85 -9.35 -19.30 -15.02
C GLY A 85 -9.18 -19.18 -16.54
N VAL A 86 -7.93 -19.10 -16.96
CA VAL A 86 -7.54 -19.21 -18.37
C VAL A 86 -7.87 -20.62 -18.86
N SER A 87 -8.59 -20.74 -19.97
CA SER A 87 -8.89 -22.04 -20.58
C SER A 87 -7.77 -22.41 -21.54
N ILE A 88 -7.10 -23.53 -21.27
CA ILE A 88 -6.08 -24.10 -22.14
C ILE A 88 -6.67 -25.36 -22.77
N SER A 89 -6.89 -25.32 -24.08
CA SER A 89 -7.32 -26.49 -24.85
C SER A 89 -6.14 -27.01 -25.65
N ILE A 90 -5.77 -28.28 -25.42
CA ILE A 90 -4.69 -28.97 -26.14
C ILE A 90 -5.35 -30.00 -27.05
N SER A 91 -5.19 -29.84 -28.36
CA SER A 91 -5.68 -30.79 -29.35
C SER A 91 -4.52 -31.38 -30.13
N ASN A 92 -4.50 -32.70 -30.29
CA ASN A 92 -3.59 -33.39 -31.19
C ASN A 92 -4.32 -33.68 -32.50
N LYS A 93 -4.03 -32.89 -33.53
CA LYS A 93 -4.36 -33.21 -34.91
C LYS A 93 -3.04 -33.40 -35.65
N ASP A 94 -2.87 -34.53 -36.31
CA ASP A 94 -1.70 -34.87 -37.14
C ASP A 94 -0.35 -34.98 -36.38
N GLY A 95 -0.37 -35.39 -35.12
CA GLY A 95 0.85 -35.65 -34.33
C GLY A 95 1.56 -34.39 -33.79
N VAL A 96 1.01 -33.21 -34.03
CA VAL A 96 1.55 -31.94 -33.52
C VAL A 96 0.58 -31.33 -32.50
N PRO A 97 1.00 -31.13 -31.23
CA PRO A 97 0.13 -30.51 -30.23
C PRO A 97 -0.10 -29.04 -30.55
N ARG A 98 -1.37 -28.63 -30.68
CA ARG A 98 -1.76 -27.22 -30.76
C ARG A 98 -2.39 -26.79 -29.45
N ILE A 99 -1.83 -25.74 -28.85
CA ILE A 99 -2.31 -25.14 -27.59
C ILE A 99 -3.11 -23.89 -27.93
N MET A 100 -4.41 -23.90 -27.63
CA MET A 100 -5.27 -22.71 -27.70
C MET A 100 -5.49 -22.19 -26.29
N ILE A 101 -5.07 -20.95 -26.04
CA ILE A 101 -5.24 -20.25 -24.77
C ILE A 101 -6.30 -19.18 -24.97
N ASN A 102 -7.48 -19.38 -24.36
CA ASN A 102 -8.54 -18.38 -24.35
C ASN A 102 -8.47 -17.58 -23.04
N ASP A 103 -8.04 -16.32 -23.14
CA ASP A 103 -8.05 -15.35 -22.04
C ASP A 103 -9.07 -14.25 -22.34
N PRO A 104 -10.12 -14.07 -21.53
CA PRO A 104 -11.15 -13.05 -21.73
C PRO A 104 -10.63 -11.60 -21.59
N ARG A 105 -9.35 -11.38 -21.26
CA ARG A 105 -8.73 -10.05 -21.10
C ARG A 105 -8.01 -9.51 -22.34
N LYS A 106 -8.14 -10.17 -23.50
CA LYS A 106 -7.36 -9.87 -24.72
C LYS A 106 -8.06 -9.02 -25.79
N THR A 107 -9.08 -8.27 -25.41
CA THR A 107 -9.70 -7.26 -26.29
C THR A 107 -9.65 -5.91 -25.61
N GLU A 108 -8.50 -5.25 -25.66
CA GLU A 108 -8.46 -3.79 -25.54
C GLU A 108 -7.15 -3.22 -26.11
N ASP A 109 -7.36 -2.16 -26.86
CA ASP A 109 -6.59 -1.70 -28.00
C ASP A 109 -5.23 -1.08 -27.68
N GLN A 110 -4.50 -0.88 -28.76
CA GLN A 110 -3.08 -0.52 -28.88
C GLN A 110 -2.64 0.77 -28.16
N PHE A 111 -3.55 1.52 -27.52
CA PHE A 111 -3.24 2.63 -26.62
C PHE A 111 -2.79 2.20 -25.22
N ALA A 112 -3.24 1.03 -24.71
CA ALA A 112 -2.91 0.55 -23.36
C ALA A 112 -1.48 -0.01 -23.21
N LYS A 113 -0.79 -0.28 -24.33
CA LYS A 113 0.57 -0.89 -24.30
C LYS A 113 1.66 0.06 -23.83
N ARG A 114 1.51 1.38 -24.02
CA ARG A 114 2.47 2.37 -23.50
C ARG A 114 2.22 2.73 -22.04
N THR A 115 1.00 2.56 -21.56
CA THR A 115 0.57 3.01 -20.22
C THR A 115 0.81 1.97 -19.11
N LYS A 116 0.82 0.67 -19.45
CA LYS A 116 1.02 -0.41 -18.45
C LYS A 116 2.47 -0.62 -18.00
N GLU A 117 3.47 -0.19 -18.78
CA GLU A 117 4.88 -0.38 -18.41
C GLU A 117 5.33 0.48 -17.22
N ASN A 118 4.78 1.69 -17.07
CA ASN A 118 5.16 2.59 -15.97
C ASN A 118 4.37 2.35 -14.66
N LEU A 119 3.25 1.64 -14.70
CA LEU A 119 2.47 1.27 -13.50
C LEU A 119 3.16 0.19 -12.63
N LYS A 120 4.27 -0.39 -13.09
CA LYS A 120 4.99 -1.48 -12.40
C LYS A 120 6.49 -1.27 -12.25
N ARG A 121 7.03 -0.10 -12.59
CA ARG A 121 8.45 0.16 -12.38
C ARG A 121 8.71 0.47 -10.91
N SER A 122 9.58 -0.29 -10.26
CA SER A 122 10.20 0.11 -8.99
C SER A 122 11.46 0.92 -9.28
N ALA A 123 11.72 1.96 -8.48
CA ALA A 123 12.97 2.71 -8.56
C ALA A 123 14.17 1.79 -8.22
N SER A 124 15.30 1.98 -8.89
CA SER A 124 16.54 1.27 -8.57
C SER A 124 17.12 1.75 -7.23
N LYS A 125 18.00 0.95 -6.61
CA LYS A 125 18.66 1.34 -5.34
C LYS A 125 19.47 2.64 -5.49
N GLU A 126 20.15 2.80 -6.61
CA GLU A 126 20.94 3.99 -6.95
C GLU A 126 20.05 5.24 -7.10
N GLU A 127 18.89 5.10 -7.74
CA GLU A 127 17.89 6.17 -7.86
C GLU A 127 17.38 6.58 -6.47
N ILE A 128 17.09 5.62 -5.59
CA ILE A 128 16.60 5.88 -4.23
C ILE A 128 17.65 6.65 -3.41
N GLU A 129 18.92 6.27 -3.45
CA GLU A 129 20.00 6.96 -2.73
C GLU A 129 20.22 8.38 -3.25
N HIS A 130 20.19 8.56 -4.56
CA HIS A 130 20.33 9.88 -5.19
C HIS A 130 19.21 10.82 -4.73
N TYR A 131 17.96 10.38 -4.83
CA TYR A 131 16.81 11.22 -4.52
C TYR A 131 16.55 11.37 -3.01
N SER A 132 17.08 10.50 -2.15
CA SER A 132 16.93 10.62 -0.69
C SER A 132 17.49 11.93 -0.12
N LYS A 133 18.39 12.60 -0.86
CA LYS A 133 18.97 13.90 -0.48
C LYS A 133 18.06 15.08 -0.80
N PHE A 134 17.03 14.89 -1.60
CA PHE A 134 16.19 15.97 -2.10
C PHE A 134 15.05 16.29 -1.12
N PRO A 135 14.67 17.58 -0.97
CA PRO A 135 13.50 17.96 -0.20
C PRO A 135 12.24 17.33 -0.81
N ARG A 136 11.33 16.90 0.07
CA ARG A 136 10.02 16.39 -0.32
C ARG A 136 9.00 17.51 -0.24
N GLU A 137 8.26 17.72 -1.32
CA GLU A 137 7.23 18.76 -1.44
C GLU A 137 5.89 18.13 -1.84
N GLU A 138 4.79 18.67 -1.34
CA GLU A 138 3.47 18.26 -1.81
C GLU A 138 3.13 18.96 -3.14
N ALA A 139 2.69 18.20 -4.14
CA ALA A 139 2.34 18.77 -5.43
C ALA A 139 1.09 19.67 -5.33
N ARG A 140 1.18 20.88 -5.90
CA ARG A 140 -0.01 21.72 -6.10
C ARG A 140 -0.98 21.00 -7.01
N THR A 141 -2.26 20.98 -6.63
CA THR A 141 -3.25 20.09 -7.24
C THR A 141 -4.53 20.86 -7.51
N ASP A 142 -5.02 20.77 -8.74
CA ASP A 142 -6.36 21.19 -9.13
C ASP A 142 -7.22 19.94 -9.42
N VAL A 143 -8.50 19.98 -9.03
CA VAL A 143 -9.41 18.84 -9.17
C VAL A 143 -10.66 19.24 -9.93
N LYS A 144 -10.97 18.50 -11.00
CA LYS A 144 -12.20 18.65 -11.77
C LYS A 144 -13.05 17.41 -11.59
N ARG A 145 -14.25 17.58 -11.07
CA ARG A 145 -15.22 16.50 -10.87
C ARG A 145 -16.28 16.56 -11.96
N PHE A 146 -16.52 15.42 -12.58
CA PHE A 146 -17.60 15.18 -13.52
C PHE A 146 -18.50 14.07 -12.96
N SER A 147 -19.64 13.82 -13.59
CA SER A 147 -20.62 12.84 -13.10
C SER A 147 -20.07 11.41 -13.04
N ASP A 148 -19.14 11.05 -13.93
CA ASP A 148 -18.60 9.70 -14.09
C ASP A 148 -17.06 9.62 -13.97
N LYS A 149 -16.39 10.75 -13.72
CA LYS A 149 -14.92 10.81 -13.64
C LYS A 149 -14.41 11.94 -12.77
N VAL A 150 -13.21 11.75 -12.22
CA VAL A 150 -12.46 12.79 -11.51
C VAL A 150 -11.11 12.97 -12.18
N VAL A 151 -10.77 14.21 -12.51
CA VAL A 151 -9.50 14.57 -13.14
C VAL A 151 -8.68 15.39 -12.15
N TYR A 152 -7.49 14.88 -11.83
CA TYR A 152 -6.49 15.57 -11.03
C TYR A 152 -5.44 16.18 -11.95
N GLU A 153 -5.12 17.45 -11.75
CA GLU A 153 -4.02 18.15 -12.40
C GLU A 153 -2.98 18.53 -11.33
N LEU A 154 -1.84 17.85 -11.32
CA LEU A 154 -0.75 18.08 -10.38
C LEU A 154 0.35 18.90 -11.08
N ALA A 155 0.72 20.05 -10.50
CA ALA A 155 1.88 20.80 -10.96
C ALA A 155 3.15 20.19 -10.37
N LEU A 156 4.05 19.77 -11.25
CA LEU A 156 5.29 19.06 -10.94
C LEU A 156 6.49 19.77 -11.61
N PRO A 157 6.80 21.03 -11.24
CA PRO A 157 7.87 21.77 -11.89
C PRO A 157 9.22 21.04 -11.78
N GLY A 158 9.96 20.97 -12.89
CA GLY A 158 11.20 20.19 -12.98
C GLY A 158 11.02 18.69 -13.22
N VAL A 159 9.79 18.19 -13.41
CA VAL A 159 9.54 16.80 -13.82
C VAL A 159 9.18 16.76 -15.30
N ARG A 160 10.12 16.33 -16.14
CA ARG A 160 9.96 16.28 -17.60
C ARG A 160 9.84 14.88 -18.18
N ASP A 161 10.43 13.89 -17.50
CA ASP A 161 10.41 12.50 -17.95
C ASP A 161 9.26 11.75 -17.26
N PRO A 162 8.28 11.22 -18.01
CA PRO A 162 7.21 10.39 -17.45
C PRO A 162 7.71 9.18 -16.67
N LYS A 163 8.93 8.66 -16.95
CA LYS A 163 9.54 7.55 -16.22
C LYS A 163 9.94 7.91 -14.79
N LYS A 164 10.07 9.21 -14.49
CA LYS A 164 10.31 9.74 -13.15
C LYS A 164 9.02 9.94 -12.35
N VAL A 165 7.86 9.56 -12.90
CA VAL A 165 6.55 9.61 -12.23
C VAL A 165 6.08 8.20 -11.92
N PHE A 166 5.82 7.95 -10.64
CA PHE A 166 5.35 6.69 -10.10
C PHE A 166 3.95 6.89 -9.53
N ILE A 167 3.00 6.10 -10.02
CA ILE A 167 1.59 6.17 -9.60
C ILE A 167 1.21 4.78 -9.09
N ASN A 168 1.02 4.67 -7.78
CA ASN A 168 0.70 3.43 -7.11
C ASN A 168 -0.74 3.46 -6.61
N LYS A 169 -1.55 2.49 -7.03
CA LYS A 169 -2.87 2.26 -6.45
C LYS A 169 -2.69 1.48 -5.13
N LEU A 170 -3.11 2.07 -4.03
CA LEU A 170 -3.23 1.44 -2.73
C LEU A 170 -4.68 0.98 -2.52
N GLN A 171 -4.95 0.28 -1.41
CA GLN A 171 -6.27 -0.29 -1.14
C GLN A 171 -7.40 0.74 -1.19
N ASN A 172 -7.23 1.89 -0.53
CA ASN A 172 -8.25 2.96 -0.46
C ASN A 172 -7.71 4.33 -0.91
N SER A 173 -6.60 4.35 -1.64
CA SER A 173 -5.95 5.60 -2.05
C SER A 173 -5.06 5.41 -3.27
N ILE A 174 -4.63 6.52 -3.86
CA ILE A 174 -3.65 6.56 -4.94
C ILE A 174 -2.47 7.40 -4.47
N GLU A 175 -1.28 6.82 -4.52
CA GLU A 175 -0.03 7.49 -4.21
C GLU A 175 0.65 7.93 -5.50
N VAL A 176 0.98 9.21 -5.61
CA VAL A 176 1.78 9.77 -6.70
C VAL A 176 3.12 10.23 -6.13
N LYS A 177 4.20 9.73 -6.69
CA LYS A 177 5.58 10.16 -6.42
C LYS A 177 6.20 10.62 -7.73
N ALA A 178 6.80 11.81 -7.75
CA ALA A 178 7.49 12.29 -8.93
C ALA A 178 8.86 12.88 -8.57
N PHE A 179 9.89 12.49 -9.30
CA PHE A 179 11.26 12.91 -9.06
C PHE A 179 11.63 14.06 -10.00
N GLY A 180 11.75 15.26 -9.44
CA GLY A 180 12.25 16.44 -10.14
C GLY A 180 13.77 16.50 -10.11
N ASP A 181 14.32 17.56 -10.70
CA ASP A 181 15.76 17.77 -10.77
C ASP A 181 16.36 18.19 -9.41
N ASP A 182 15.59 18.88 -8.57
CA ASP A 182 16.02 19.44 -7.28
C ASP A 182 15.15 19.01 -6.09
N LYS A 183 14.01 18.35 -6.33
CA LYS A 183 13.05 17.97 -5.30
C LYS A 183 12.24 16.72 -5.67
N ILE A 184 11.59 16.13 -4.67
CA ILE A 184 10.64 15.04 -4.86
C ILE A 184 9.24 15.55 -4.56
N TYR A 185 8.31 15.34 -5.49
CA TYR A 185 6.89 15.57 -5.25
C TYR A 185 6.20 14.32 -4.74
N PHE A 186 5.31 14.52 -3.78
CA PHE A 186 4.45 13.48 -3.24
C PHE A 186 3.00 13.95 -3.19
N LYS A 187 2.05 13.07 -3.53
CA LYS A 187 0.62 13.29 -3.33
C LYS A 187 -0.06 11.99 -2.94
N LEU A 188 -0.86 12.03 -1.88
CA LEU A 188 -1.77 10.94 -1.52
C LEU A 188 -3.20 11.37 -1.81
N ILE A 189 -3.89 10.64 -2.68
CA ILE A 189 -5.28 10.88 -3.04
C ILE A 189 -6.15 9.83 -2.32
N PRO A 190 -6.89 10.20 -1.27
CA PRO A 190 -7.65 9.24 -0.43
C PRO A 190 -8.98 8.87 -1.09
N MET A 191 -8.93 8.13 -2.21
CA MET A 191 -10.11 7.60 -2.88
C MET A 191 -9.86 6.25 -3.53
N ASP A 192 -10.91 5.42 -3.51
CA ASP A 192 -10.89 4.12 -4.15
C ASP A 192 -11.47 4.15 -5.57
N MET A 193 -10.86 4.93 -6.47
CA MET A 193 -11.25 4.96 -7.89
C MET A 193 -10.21 4.25 -8.77
N GLN A 194 -10.62 3.73 -9.91
CA GLN A 194 -9.73 3.11 -10.89
C GLN A 194 -8.98 4.19 -11.70
N ILE A 195 -7.67 3.98 -11.88
CA ILE A 195 -6.85 4.84 -12.75
C ILE A 195 -7.11 4.45 -14.20
N GLN A 196 -7.78 5.33 -14.95
CA GLN A 196 -8.03 5.13 -16.38
C GLN A 196 -6.80 5.45 -17.22
N GLY A 197 -6.08 6.49 -16.82
CA GLY A 197 -4.87 6.92 -17.51
C GLY A 197 -4.23 8.11 -16.84
N TYR A 198 -3.03 8.45 -17.30
CA TYR A 198 -2.34 9.65 -16.89
C TYR A 198 -1.46 10.17 -18.03
N SER A 199 -1.15 11.46 -17.99
CA SER A 199 -0.21 12.09 -18.93
C SER A 199 0.61 13.16 -18.23
N LEU A 200 1.89 13.25 -18.58
CA LEU A 200 2.77 14.33 -18.14
C LEU A 200 3.03 15.24 -19.33
N LYS A 201 2.62 16.49 -19.23
CA LYS A 201 2.83 17.51 -20.26
C LYS A 201 3.09 18.86 -19.60
N ASP A 202 4.07 19.60 -20.10
CA ASP A 202 4.39 20.95 -19.62
C ASP A 202 4.54 21.03 -18.09
N GLU A 203 5.24 20.04 -17.52
CA GLU A 203 5.48 19.89 -16.07
C GLU A 203 4.18 19.76 -15.25
N ARG A 204 3.09 19.32 -15.87
CA ARG A 204 1.83 18.96 -15.22
C ARG A 204 1.47 17.51 -15.47
N LEU A 205 1.13 16.81 -14.40
CA LEU A 205 0.57 15.47 -14.46
C LEU A 205 -0.95 15.56 -14.42
N THR A 206 -1.60 15.10 -15.47
CA THR A 206 -3.05 14.86 -15.50
C THR A 206 -3.31 13.39 -15.17
N LEU A 207 -4.13 13.13 -14.16
CA LEU A 207 -4.53 11.79 -13.72
C LEU A 207 -6.05 11.67 -13.82
N GLU A 208 -6.53 10.69 -14.59
CA GLU A 208 -7.95 10.45 -14.84
C GLU A 208 -8.43 9.22 -14.06
N LEU A 209 -9.47 9.43 -13.26
CA LEU A 209 -10.04 8.44 -12.35
C LEU A 209 -11.51 8.20 -12.68
N LYS A 210 -11.95 6.95 -12.58
CA LYS A 210 -13.34 6.53 -12.78
C LYS A 210 -13.73 5.48 -11.74
N ASP A 211 -14.99 5.48 -11.33
CA ASP A 211 -15.57 4.47 -10.43
C ASP A 211 -15.63 3.07 -11.09
#